data_AF-A0AAW1YRX6-F1
#
_entry.id   AF-A0AAW1YRX6-F1
#
_cell.length_a   1.000
_cell.length_b   1.000
_cell.length_c   1.000
_cell.angle_alpha   90.00
_cell.angle_beta   90.00
_cell.angle_gamma   90.00
#
_symmetry.space_group_name_H-M   'P 1'
#
loop_
_entity.id
_entity.type
_entity.pdbx_description
1 polymer ?
#
loop_
_entity_poly.entity_id
_entity_poly.type
_entity_poly.pdbx_seq_one_letter_code
_entity_poly.pdbx_strand_id
1 'polypeptide(L)' 'MENEYVCTSEGTSMAPELLTFQETLPAPKCMQDESTAMAEEMEIVNLSDDLAIQKPILISKHLTPEEKEYLI' A
#
# COMPACT_ATOMS: atom_id res chain seq x y z
N MET A 1 1.68 2.13 -44.13
CA MET A 1 1.63 1.18 -45.24
C MET A 1 1.70 -0.18 -44.60
N GLU A 2 0.52 -0.72 -44.38
CA GLU A 2 0.26 -2.09 -43.95
C GLU A 2 1.13 -3.10 -44.70
N ASN A 3 1.72 -4.05 -43.98
CA ASN A 3 2.18 -5.30 -44.58
C ASN A 3 1.61 -6.43 -43.71
N GLU A 4 0.39 -6.84 -44.08
CA GLU A 4 -0.19 -8.12 -43.73
C GLU A 4 0.80 -9.23 -44.10
N TYR A 5 1.22 -10.01 -43.11
CA TYR A 5 1.82 -11.31 -43.39
C TYR A 5 0.75 -12.38 -43.20
N VAL A 6 0.25 -12.78 -44.36
CA VAL A 6 -0.62 -13.90 -44.68
C VAL A 6 -0.21 -15.15 -43.91
N CYS A 7 -1.17 -15.76 -43.20
CA CYS A 7 -1.00 -17.07 -42.60
C CYS A 7 -1.14 -18.13 -43.70
N THR A 8 -0.01 -18.60 -44.26
CA THR A 8 0.01 -19.79 -45.12
C THR A 8 0.27 -21.02 -44.27
N SER A 9 -0.75 -21.86 -44.16
CA SER A 9 -0.66 -23.24 -43.68
C SER A 9 0.28 -24.05 -44.59
N GLU A 10 1.27 -24.73 -44.02
CA GLU A 10 1.68 -26.09 -44.40
C GLU A 10 2.75 -26.58 -43.42
N GLY A 11 2.56 -27.81 -42.93
CA GLY A 11 3.34 -28.36 -41.84
C GLY A 11 4.78 -28.65 -42.21
N THR A 12 5.70 -28.40 -41.29
CA THR A 12 6.86 -29.24 -41.03
C THR A 12 7.28 -29.02 -39.58
N SER A 13 7.32 -30.12 -38.83
CA SER A 13 7.82 -30.22 -37.46
C SER A 13 9.19 -29.57 -37.34
N MET A 14 9.28 -28.45 -36.65
CA MET A 14 10.50 -27.96 -36.03
C MET A 14 10.20 -27.81 -34.56
N ALA A 15 10.91 -28.61 -33.75
CA ALA A 15 10.82 -28.64 -32.30
C ALA A 15 10.76 -27.22 -31.72
N PRO A 16 10.03 -26.99 -30.62
CA PRO A 16 10.15 -25.71 -29.93
C PRO A 16 11.60 -25.64 -29.46
N GLU A 17 12.41 -24.80 -30.12
CA GLU A 17 13.66 -24.36 -29.54
C GLU A 17 13.27 -23.76 -28.21
N LEU A 18 13.60 -24.51 -27.14
CA LEU A 18 13.41 -24.07 -25.77
C LEU A 18 14.16 -22.76 -25.66
N LEU A 19 13.40 -21.68 -25.75
CA LEU A 19 13.83 -20.34 -25.46
C LEU A 19 14.38 -20.35 -24.04
N THR A 20 15.69 -20.54 -23.92
CA THR A 20 16.43 -20.36 -22.69
C THR A 20 16.63 -18.86 -22.47
N PHE A 21 15.54 -18.10 -22.53
CA PHE A 21 15.45 -16.77 -21.93
C PHE A 21 15.27 -16.95 -20.42
N GLN A 22 16.29 -17.50 -19.78
CA GLN A 22 16.51 -17.32 -18.35
C GLN A 22 17.48 -16.16 -18.17
N GLU A 23 17.18 -15.01 -18.78
CA GLU A 23 17.71 -13.75 -18.24
C GLU A 23 16.94 -13.52 -16.94
N THR A 24 17.54 -13.94 -15.83
CA THR A 24 17.03 -13.63 -14.51
C THR A 24 17.07 -12.12 -14.37
N LEU A 25 15.93 -11.46 -14.55
CA LEU A 25 15.79 -10.04 -14.28
C LEU A 25 16.20 -9.80 -12.82
N PRO A 26 17.07 -8.82 -12.54
CA PRO A 26 17.49 -8.54 -11.18
C PRO A 26 16.24 -8.23 -10.34
N ALA A 27 16.11 -8.92 -9.20
CA ALA A 27 15.01 -8.70 -8.29
C ALA A 27 14.91 -7.20 -7.94
N PRO A 28 13.70 -6.63 -7.81
CA PRO A 28 13.52 -5.25 -7.39
C PRO A 28 14.30 -5.01 -6.09
N LYS A 29 15.05 -3.91 -6.03
CA LYS A 29 15.76 -3.54 -4.81
C LYS A 29 14.73 -3.28 -3.71
N CYS A 30 14.88 -3.96 -2.58
CA CYS A 30 14.08 -3.69 -1.39
C CYS A 30 14.42 -2.27 -0.90
N MET A 31 13.45 -1.36 -0.92
CA MET A 31 13.56 -0.07 -0.26
C MET A 31 13.21 -0.28 1.20
N GLN A 32 14.18 -0.13 2.10
CA GLN A 32 13.87 -0.05 3.52
C GLN A 32 13.27 1.32 3.76
N ASP A 33 12.01 1.35 4.18
CA ASP A 33 11.43 2.58 4.71
C ASP A 33 12.07 2.84 6.08
N GLU A 34 12.92 3.86 6.15
CA GLU A 34 13.53 4.30 7.41
C GLU A 34 12.55 5.16 8.24
N SER A 35 11.32 5.35 7.77
CA SER A 35 10.30 6.07 8.49
C SER A 35 9.94 5.33 9.78
N THR A 36 10.14 6.00 10.91
CA THR A 36 9.65 5.53 12.20
C THR A 36 8.26 6.09 12.42
N ALA A 37 7.22 5.24 12.33
CA ALA A 37 5.89 5.61 12.77
C ALA A 37 5.89 5.72 14.30
N MET A 38 5.74 6.93 14.84
CA MET A 38 5.58 7.13 16.27
C MET A 38 4.11 7.07 16.66
N ALA A 39 3.80 6.38 17.75
CA ALA A 39 2.47 6.44 18.34
C ALA A 39 2.25 7.83 18.92
N GLU A 40 1.16 8.48 18.50
CA GLU A 40 0.77 9.78 19.03
C GLU A 40 0.31 9.62 20.49
N GLU A 41 0.62 10.60 21.33
CA GLU A 41 0.13 10.65 22.70
C GLU A 41 -1.36 11.03 22.71
N MET A 42 -2.20 10.15 23.26
CA MET A 42 -3.65 10.30 23.34
C MET A 42 -4.11 10.47 24.79
N GLU A 43 -5.19 11.21 25.00
CA GLU A 43 -5.87 11.36 26.28
C GLU A 43 -7.00 10.34 26.42
N ILE A 44 -7.16 9.79 27.63
CA ILE A 44 -8.25 8.87 27.96
C ILE A 44 -9.40 9.66 28.57
N VAL A 45 -10.57 9.58 27.95
CA VAL A 45 -11.78 10.27 28.41
C VAL A 45 -12.86 9.28 28.76
N ASN A 46 -13.42 9.43 29.97
CA ASN A 46 -14.62 8.73 30.40
C ASN A 46 -15.84 9.58 30.09
N LEU A 47 -16.79 9.01 29.34
CA LEU A 47 -18.03 9.71 28.96
C LEU A 47 -19.20 9.46 29.94
N SER A 48 -18.99 8.61 30.95
CA SER A 48 -20.01 8.23 31.93
C SER A 48 -19.46 8.35 33.35
N ASP A 49 -20.28 8.90 34.23
CA ASP A 49 -19.99 8.99 35.67
C ASP A 49 -20.25 7.66 36.41
N ASP A 50 -21.03 6.76 35.81
CA ASP A 50 -21.28 5.44 36.37
C ASP A 50 -20.10 4.49 36.08
N LEU A 51 -19.37 4.15 37.15
CA LEU A 51 -18.21 3.25 37.13
C LEU A 51 -18.54 1.87 36.57
N ALA A 52 -19.78 1.40 36.67
CA ALA A 52 -20.19 0.07 36.20
C ALA A 52 -20.30 -0.01 34.67
N ILE A 53 -20.46 1.13 33.99
CA ILE A 53 -20.63 1.21 32.53
C ILE A 53 -19.54 2.04 31.85
N GLN A 54 -18.47 2.41 32.58
CA GLN A 54 -17.39 3.19 32.01
C GLN A 54 -16.74 2.44 30.85
N LYS A 55 -16.80 3.07 29.68
CA LYS A 55 -16.08 2.66 28.48
C LYS A 55 -15.24 3.85 28.02
N PRO A 56 -13.96 3.92 28.44
CA PRO A 56 -13.09 5.02 28.06
C PRO A 56 -12.89 5.07 26.54
N ILE A 57 -12.78 6.30 26.02
CA ILE A 57 -12.36 6.56 24.65
C ILE A 57 -10.99 7.25 24.66
N LEU A 58 -10.28 7.14 23.54
CA LEU A 58 -9.02 7.85 23.31
C LEU A 58 -9.28 9.04 22.39
N ILE A 59 -8.77 10.20 22.76
CA ILE A 59 -8.81 11.42 21.93
C ILE A 59 -7.39 11.94 21.71
N SER A 60 -7.12 12.53 20.55
CA SER A 60 -5.85 13.25 20.37
C SER A 60 -5.89 14.53 21.20
N LYS A 61 -4.75 14.85 21.83
CA LYS A 61 -4.54 16.13 22.51
C LYS A 61 -4.10 17.26 21.57
N HIS A 62 -3.71 16.91 20.34
CA HIS A 62 -3.19 17.86 19.38
C HIS A 62 -4.35 18.38 18.54
N LEU A 63 -4.63 19.67 18.70
CA LEU A 63 -5.55 20.36 17.82
C LEU A 63 -4.85 20.75 16.52
N THR A 64 -5.54 20.57 15.40
CA THR A 64 -5.09 21.14 14.13
C THR A 64 -5.10 22.68 14.19
N PRO A 65 -4.34 23.37 13.33
CA PRO A 65 -4.40 24.82 13.25
C PRO A 65 -5.84 25.35 13.08
N GLU A 66 -6.65 24.70 12.26
CA GLU A 66 -8.04 25.06 12.02
C GLU A 66 -8.90 24.90 13.27
N GLU A 67 -8.75 23.78 13.99
CA GLU A 67 -9.49 23.55 15.25
C GLU A 67 -9.17 24.60 16.32
N LYS A 68 -7.93 25.10 16.35
CA LYS A 68 -7.52 26.16 17.28
C LYS A 68 -8.22 27.49 17.01
N GLU A 69 -8.55 27.80 15.76
CA GLU A 69 -9.24 29.05 15.42
C GLU A 69 -10.67 29.11 15.98
N TYR A 70 -11.33 27.98 16.16
CA TYR A 70 -12.70 27.91 16.70
C TYR A 70 -12.79 27.99 18.23
N LEU A 71 -11.66 27.95 18.93
CA LEU A 71 -11.60 28.01 20.40
C LEU A 71 -11.33 29.42 20.96
N ILE A 72 -11.31 30.44 20.11
CA ILE A 72 -10.98 31.85 20.44
C ILE A 72 -12.26 32.67 20.68
#